data_AF-A0A958ITM3-F1
#
_entry.id   AF-A0A958ITM3-F1
#
_cell.length_a   1.000
_cell.length_b   1.000
_cell.length_c   1.000
_cell.angle_alpha   90.00
_cell.angle_beta   90.00
_cell.angle_gamma   90.00
#
_symmetry.space_group_name_H-M   'P 1'
#
loop_
_entity.id
_entity.type
_entity.pdbx_description
1 polymer ?
#
loop_
_entity_poly.entity_id
_entity_poly.type
_entity_poly.pdbx_seq_one_letter_code
_entity_poly.pdbx_strand_id
1 'polypeptide(L)'
;LELPLDVLVADRFEAGAQTRNVAASEIPGEWLGVDIGQKSIEKFKQILSGAKTVVWNGPMGVFEIPDFARGTEAIARYLAEITDQGTTTIVGGGDSA
;
A
#
# COMPACT_ATOMS: atom_id res chain seq x y z
N LEU A 1 6.79 -12.21 8.87
CA LEU A 1 6.19 -11.90 7.54
C LEU A 1 4.95 -11.08 7.83
N GLU A 2 4.88 -9.88 7.29
CA GLU A 2 3.78 -8.96 7.54
C GLU A 2 2.91 -8.84 6.30
N LEU A 3 1.65 -9.27 6.42
CA LEU A 3 0.65 -9.22 5.35
C LEU A 3 -0.44 -8.19 5.67
N PRO A 4 -1.14 -7.68 4.64
CA PRO A 4 -2.31 -6.81 4.82
C PRO A 4 -3.40 -7.47 5.68
N LEU A 5 -4.05 -6.68 6.53
CA LEU A 5 -5.24 -7.08 7.28
C LEU A 5 -6.52 -6.87 6.47
N ASP A 6 -6.51 -5.84 5.63
CA ASP A 6 -7.60 -5.39 4.79
C ASP A 6 -7.05 -4.90 3.45
N VAL A 7 -7.90 -4.97 2.43
CA VAL A 7 -7.56 -4.58 1.05
C VAL A 7 -8.67 -3.71 0.48
N LEU A 8 -8.29 -2.80 -0.40
CA LEU A 8 -9.23 -2.17 -1.32
C LEU A 8 -9.50 -3.18 -2.44
N VAL A 9 -10.76 -3.51 -2.65
CA VAL A 9 -11.19 -4.35 -3.77
C VAL A 9 -11.96 -3.55 -4.80
N ALA A 10 -11.83 -3.93 -6.06
CA ALA A 10 -12.57 -3.38 -7.19
C ALA A 10 -13.31 -4.48 -7.96
N ASP A 11 -14.44 -4.14 -8.58
CA ASP A 11 -15.18 -5.05 -9.48
C ASP A 11 -14.48 -5.23 -10.85
N ARG A 12 -13.56 -4.32 -11.21
CA ARG A 12 -12.78 -4.35 -12.45
C ARG A 12 -11.50 -3.52 -12.36
N PHE A 13 -10.55 -3.78 -13.25
CA PHE A 13 -9.23 -3.15 -13.28
C PHE A 13 -9.21 -1.89 -14.17
N GLU A 14 -10.01 -0.89 -13.83
CA GLU A 14 -10.07 0.38 -14.57
C GLU A 14 -10.54 1.54 -13.68
N ALA A 15 -10.29 2.78 -14.12
CA ALA A 15 -10.78 3.96 -13.42
C ALA A 15 -12.32 3.98 -13.34
N GLY A 16 -12.87 4.42 -12.21
CA GLY A 16 -14.32 4.43 -11.98
C GLY A 16 -14.94 3.05 -11.71
N ALA A 17 -14.12 2.03 -11.42
CA ALA A 17 -14.59 0.77 -10.85
C ALA A 17 -15.31 1.00 -9.51
N GLN A 18 -16.28 0.13 -9.20
CA GLN A 18 -16.85 0.11 -7.86
C GLN A 18 -15.81 -0.42 -6.90
N THR A 19 -15.55 0.31 -5.81
CA THR A 19 -14.56 -0.08 -4.82
C THR A 19 -15.15 -0.23 -3.43
N ARG A 20 -14.55 -1.10 -2.61
CA ARG A 20 -14.83 -1.20 -1.17
C ARG A 20 -13.64 -1.79 -0.44
N ASN A 21 -13.53 -1.46 0.85
CA ASN A 21 -12.58 -2.14 1.73
C ASN A 21 -13.20 -3.43 2.29
N VAL A 22 -12.43 -4.50 2.30
CA VAL A 22 -12.79 -5.78 2.92
C VAL A 22 -11.62 -6.33 3.71
N ALA A 23 -11.89 -7.24 4.65
CA ALA A 23 -10.80 -8.01 5.26
C ALA A 23 -10.08 -8.82 4.17
N ALA A 24 -8.76 -9.00 4.31
CA ALA A 24 -7.97 -9.74 3.33
C ALA A 24 -8.46 -11.21 3.16
N SER A 25 -9.15 -11.75 4.17
CA SER A 25 -9.77 -13.09 4.15
C SER A 25 -11.18 -13.12 3.54
N GLU A 26 -11.76 -11.98 3.17
CA GLU A 26 -13.17 -11.84 2.77
C GLU A 26 -13.30 -11.18 1.39
N ILE A 27 -12.32 -11.38 0.51
CA ILE A 27 -12.39 -10.91 -0.87
C ILE A 27 -13.51 -11.67 -1.59
N PRO A 28 -14.54 -10.97 -2.12
CA PRO A 28 -15.60 -11.60 -2.90
C PRO A 28 -15.05 -12.21 -4.20
N GLY A 29 -15.61 -13.33 -4.66
CA GLY A 29 -15.01 -14.14 -5.73
C GLY A 29 -14.67 -13.41 -7.05
N GLU A 30 -15.52 -12.49 -7.50
CA GLU A 30 -15.32 -11.73 -8.74
C GLU A 30 -14.60 -10.39 -8.53
N TRP A 31 -14.20 -10.07 -7.30
CA TRP A 31 -13.57 -8.79 -6.97
C TRP A 31 -12.04 -8.95 -6.90
N LEU A 32 -11.33 -7.92 -7.32
CA LEU A 32 -9.87 -7.88 -7.39
C LEU A 32 -9.31 -7.06 -6.24
N GLY A 33 -8.32 -7.56 -5.51
CA GLY A 33 -7.53 -6.72 -4.60
C GLY A 33 -6.63 -5.80 -5.42
N VAL A 34 -6.83 -4.49 -5.29
CA VAL A 34 -6.16 -3.48 -6.14
C VAL A 34 -5.25 -2.54 -5.35
N ASP A 35 -5.43 -2.46 -4.03
CA ASP A 35 -4.58 -1.69 -3.12
C ASP A 35 -4.74 -2.21 -1.68
N ILE A 36 -3.88 -1.78 -0.75
CA ILE A 36 -4.01 -2.08 0.67
C ILE A 36 -5.08 -1.22 1.33
N GLY A 37 -5.75 -1.75 2.34
CA GLY A 37 -6.74 -1.02 3.12
C GLY A 37 -6.16 -0.17 4.25
N GLN A 38 -7.01 0.65 4.87
CA GLN A 38 -6.62 1.60 5.91
C GLN A 38 -5.97 0.94 7.12
N LYS A 39 -6.46 -0.23 7.57
CA LYS A 39 -5.88 -0.91 8.73
C LYS A 39 -4.49 -1.44 8.42
N SER A 40 -4.27 -1.86 7.18
CA SER A 40 -2.97 -2.33 6.69
C SER A 40 -1.96 -1.18 6.58
N ILE A 41 -2.40 -0.02 6.11
CA ILE A 41 -1.58 1.20 6.11
C ILE A 41 -1.11 1.51 7.54
N GLU A 42 -2.03 1.57 8.50
CA GLU A 42 -1.71 1.87 9.90
C GLU A 42 -0.74 0.84 10.51
N LYS A 43 -1.00 -0.44 10.28
CA LYS A 43 -0.13 -1.54 10.70
C LYS A 43 1.29 -1.38 10.13
N PHE A 44 1.41 -1.12 8.83
CA PHE A 44 2.72 -0.99 8.20
C PHE A 44 3.46 0.26 8.67
N LYS A 45 2.79 1.39 8.89
CA LYS A 45 3.42 2.56 9.51
C LYS A 45 3.99 2.25 10.89
N GLN A 46 3.25 1.53 11.74
CA GLN A 46 3.74 1.12 13.07
C GLN A 46 4.97 0.20 12.99
N ILE A 47 5.02 -0.70 12.02
CA ILE A 47 6.19 -1.56 11.81
C ILE A 47 7.39 -0.73 11.34
N LEU A 48 7.17 0.14 10.36
CA LEU A 48 8.20 0.99 9.75
C LEU A 48 8.77 2.01 10.73
N SER A 49 8.00 2.49 11.71
CA SER A 49 8.47 3.46 12.72
C SER A 49 9.65 2.95 13.56
N GLY A 50 9.81 1.63 13.67
CA GLY A 50 10.93 1.01 14.40
C GLY A 50 12.15 0.72 13.52
N ALA A 51 12.09 0.99 12.21
CA ALA A 51 13.13 0.62 11.27
C ALA A 51 14.25 1.67 11.21
N LYS A 52 15.51 1.19 11.23
CA LYS A 52 16.70 2.04 10.96
C LYS A 52 17.02 2.13 9.47
N THR A 53 16.63 1.11 8.72
CA THR A 53 16.83 1.03 7.27
C THR A 53 15.62 0.37 6.64
N VAL A 54 15.12 0.94 5.54
CA VAL A 54 14.01 0.41 4.76
C VAL A 54 14.46 0.27 3.31
N VAL A 55 14.17 -0.87 2.70
CA VAL A 55 14.27 -1.07 1.25
C VAL A 55 12.86 -1.27 0.73
N TRP A 56 12.38 -0.34 -0.09
CA TRP A 56 11.06 -0.39 -0.70
C TRP A 56 11.19 -0.72 -2.18
N ASN A 57 10.56 -1.82 -2.61
CA ASN A 57 10.61 -2.32 -3.98
C ASN A 57 9.25 -2.89 -4.37
N GLY A 58 8.46 -2.08 -5.06
CA GLY A 58 7.11 -2.39 -5.50
C GLY A 58 6.06 -1.51 -4.82
N PRO A 59 5.13 -0.92 -5.57
CA PRO A 59 4.00 -0.20 -4.99
C PRO A 59 3.10 -1.13 -4.16
N MET A 60 2.23 -0.54 -3.32
CA MET A 60 1.30 -1.32 -2.48
C MET A 60 0.04 -1.75 -3.25
N GLY A 61 -0.26 -1.06 -4.34
CA GLY A 61 -1.41 -1.26 -5.20
C GLY A 61 -1.12 -0.80 -6.63
N VAL A 62 -2.16 -0.81 -7.46
CA VAL A 62 -2.12 -0.43 -8.88
C VAL A 62 -2.12 1.10 -9.00
N PHE A 63 -1.00 1.71 -8.61
CA PHE A 63 -0.91 3.16 -8.42
C PHE A 63 -1.08 3.97 -9.70
N GLU A 64 -0.97 3.35 -10.87
CA GLU A 64 -1.24 3.95 -12.18
C GLU A 64 -2.71 4.36 -12.36
N ILE A 65 -3.62 3.76 -11.57
CA ILE A 65 -5.02 4.14 -11.50
C ILE A 65 -5.22 4.95 -10.21
N PRO A 66 -5.59 6.25 -10.28
CA PRO A 66 -5.67 7.11 -9.09
C PRO A 66 -6.57 6.59 -7.97
N ASP A 67 -7.64 5.87 -8.31
CA ASP A 67 -8.55 5.26 -7.34
C ASP A 67 -7.87 4.15 -6.52
N PHE A 68 -6.77 3.57 -7.01
CA PHE A 68 -6.04 2.43 -6.43
C PHE A 68 -4.62 2.80 -5.94
N ALA A 69 -4.32 4.11 -5.83
CA ALA A 69 -2.99 4.62 -5.48
C ALA A 69 -2.82 4.99 -3.99
N ARG A 70 -3.89 4.99 -3.20
CA ARG A 70 -3.92 5.61 -1.87
C ARG A 70 -2.99 4.93 -0.87
N GLY A 71 -2.93 3.60 -0.89
CA GLY A 71 -2.03 2.80 -0.06
C GLY A 71 -0.57 3.03 -0.42
N THR A 72 -0.26 3.02 -1.73
CA THR A 72 1.08 3.37 -2.24
C THR A 72 1.49 4.76 -1.78
N GLU A 73 0.66 5.78 -2.00
CA GLU A 73 0.95 7.15 -1.56
C GLU A 73 1.13 7.26 -0.04
N ALA A 74 0.29 6.58 0.74
CA ALA A 74 0.35 6.65 2.19
C ALA A 74 1.65 6.06 2.75
N ILE A 75 2.14 4.96 2.16
CA ILE A 75 3.43 4.36 2.52
C ILE A 75 4.58 5.23 2.01
N ALA A 76 4.56 5.69 0.76
CA ALA A 76 5.60 6.55 0.19
C ALA A 76 5.80 7.84 1.02
N ARG A 77 4.70 8.52 1.40
CA ARG A 77 4.75 9.71 2.26
C ARG A 77 5.32 9.41 3.63
N TYR A 78 4.97 8.27 4.21
CA TYR A 78 5.48 7.88 5.52
C TYR A 78 6.97 7.54 5.48
N LEU A 79 7.41 6.86 4.41
CA LEU A 79 8.83 6.59 4.17
C LEU A 79 9.63 7.89 4.03
N ALA A 80 9.10 8.89 3.33
CA ALA A 80 9.71 10.21 3.27
C ALA A 80 9.82 10.85 4.67
N GLU A 81 8.74 10.83 5.44
CA GLU A 81 8.69 11.38 6.80
C GLU A 81 9.74 10.75 7.74
N ILE A 82 9.84 9.41 7.78
CA ILE A 82 10.83 8.74 8.65
C ILE A 82 12.27 8.91 8.13
N THR A 83 12.44 9.17 6.83
CA THR A 83 13.75 9.49 6.27
C THR A 83 14.26 10.82 6.80
N ASP A 84 13.38 11.83 6.87
CA ASP A 84 13.69 13.13 7.49
C ASP A 84 14.03 12.99 8.98
N GLN A 85 13.55 11.93 9.64
CA GLN A 85 13.85 11.59 11.03
C GLN A 85 15.13 10.75 11.22
N GLY A 86 15.83 10.42 10.14
CA GLY A 86 17.12 9.73 10.16
C GLY A 86 17.09 8.25 9.78
N THR A 87 15.94 7.70 9.39
CA THR A 87 15.87 6.35 8.82
C THR A 87 16.49 6.34 7.42
N THR A 88 17.35 5.36 7.13
CA THR A 88 17.86 5.20 5.76
C THR A 88 16.80 4.53 4.89
N THR A 89 16.26 5.23 3.90
CA THR A 89 15.30 4.63 2.95
C THR A 89 15.94 4.49 1.57
N ILE A 90 15.85 3.28 1.03
CA ILE A 90 16.26 2.94 -0.33
C ILE A 90 14.99 2.56 -1.10
N VAL A 91 14.68 3.31 -2.15
CA VAL A 91 13.58 2.98 -3.05
C VAL A 91 14.18 2.40 -4.33
N GLY A 92 13.74 1.21 -4.72
CA GLY A 92 14.26 0.49 -5.88
C GLY A 92 13.13 -0.10 -6.72
N GLY A 93 13.43 -0.36 -8.01
CA GLY A 93 12.44 -0.83 -9.00
C GLY A 93 11.91 0.31 -9.87
N GLY A 94 11.64 0.02 -11.15
CA GLY A 94 11.17 1.03 -12.11
C GLY A 94 9.80 1.62 -11.76
N ASP A 95 8.94 0.83 -11.13
CA ASP A 95 7.57 1.22 -10.77
C ASP A 95 7.46 1.85 -9.37
N SER A 96 8.57 1.97 -8.64
CA SER A 96 8.61 2.59 -7.31
C SER A 96 9.46 3.85 -7.24
N ALA A 97 10.27 4.12 -8.27
CA ALA A 97 11.17 5.27 -8.37
C ALA A 97 10.45 6.54 -8.86
#